data_AF-A0A7V9EA32-F1
#
_entry.id   AF-A0A7V9EA32-F1
#
_cell.length_a   1.000
_cell.length_b   1.000
_cell.length_c   1.000
_cell.angle_alpha   90.00
_cell.angle_beta   90.00
_cell.angle_gamma   90.00
#
_symmetry.space_group_name_H-M   'P 1'
#
loop_
_entity.id
_entity.type
_entity.pdbx_description
1 polymer ?
#
loop_
_entity_poly.entity_id
_entity_poly.type
_entity_poly.pdbx_seq_one_letter_code
_entity_poly.pdbx_strand_id
1 'polypeptide(L)' 'MRTQQTALSGLDPLLSVGELAEYLGVPVRTIYDWRQTGHGPRGIRIGRHLKFAVSDVMT' A
#
# COMPACT_ATOMS: atom_id res chain seq x y z
N MET A 1 -7.37 8.07 -18.38
CA MET A 1 -5.90 8.16 -18.41
C MET A 1 -5.34 7.04 -17.54
N ARG A 2 -4.86 5.93 -18.13
CA ARG A 2 -4.24 4.82 -17.39
C ARG A 2 -2.75 5.14 -17.27
N THR A 3 -2.29 5.54 -16.10
CA THR A 3 -0.86 5.58 -15.79
C THR A 3 -0.33 4.14 -15.76
N GLN A 4 0.18 3.67 -16.90
CA GLN A 4 1.04 2.48 -16.91
C GLN A 4 2.34 2.88 -16.24
N GLN A 5 2.44 2.61 -14.95
CA GLN A 5 3.70 2.64 -14.23
C GLN A 5 4.53 1.47 -14.74
N THR A 6 5.46 1.75 -15.65
CA THR A 6 6.52 0.81 -16.05
C THR A 6 7.24 0.41 -14.77
N ALA A 7 6.85 -0.73 -14.20
CA ALA A 7 7.61 -1.36 -13.14
C ALA A 7 9.01 -1.59 -13.70
N LEU A 8 10.01 -0.98 -13.07
CA LEU A 8 11.39 -1.40 -13.21
C LEU A 8 11.37 -2.91 -12.94
N SER A 9 11.71 -3.71 -13.95
CA SER A 9 11.27 -5.10 -14.16
C SER A 9 11.69 -6.14 -13.10
N GLY A 10 12.14 -5.70 -11.92
CA GLY A 10 12.42 -6.52 -10.74
C GLY A 10 12.14 -5.83 -9.40
N LEU A 11 11.42 -4.69 -9.36
CA LEU A 11 11.02 -4.04 -8.12
C LEU A 11 9.55 -4.26 -7.83
N ASP A 12 9.25 -4.60 -6.57
CA ASP A 12 7.87 -4.75 -6.12
C ASP A 12 7.14 -3.39 -6.16
N PRO A 13 5.95 -3.34 -6.79
CA PRO A 13 5.15 -2.13 -6.83
C PRO A 13 4.71 -1.72 -5.41
N LEU A 14 4.82 -0.42 -5.13
CA LEU A 14 4.52 0.17 -3.84
C LEU A 14 3.23 1.01 -3.90
N LEU A 15 2.19 0.56 -3.21
CA LEU A 15 0.92 1.25 -3.05
C LEU A 15 1.03 2.34 -1.96
N SER A 16 0.44 3.50 -2.21
CA SER A 16 0.12 4.47 -1.16
C SER A 16 -1.04 4.00 -0.29
N VAL A 17 -1.28 4.70 0.82
CA VAL A 17 -2.45 4.44 1.70
C VAL A 17 -3.76 4.55 0.92
N GLY A 18 -3.90 5.54 0.04
CA GLY A 18 -5.09 5.72 -0.78
C GLY A 18 -5.28 4.60 -1.79
N GLU A 19 -4.23 4.24 -2.52
CA GLU A 19 -4.26 3.13 -3.48
C GLU A 19 -4.56 1.79 -2.79
N LEU A 20 -4.01 1.56 -1.59
CA LEU A 20 -4.32 0.36 -0.81
C LEU A 20 -5.78 0.33 -0.35
N ALA A 21 -6.31 1.46 0.13
CA ALA A 21 -7.69 1.59 0.55
C ALA A 21 -8.66 1.32 -0.62
N GLU A 22 -8.38 1.91 -1.79
CA GLU A 22 -9.14 1.65 -3.01
C GLU A 22 -9.05 0.19 -3.46
N TYR A 23 -7.84 -0.38 -3.44
CA TYR A 23 -7.60 -1.78 -3.84
C TYR A 23 -8.34 -2.78 -2.95
N LEU A 24 -8.32 -2.58 -1.63
CA LEU A 24 -9.00 -3.45 -0.66
C LEU A 24 -10.49 -3.13 -0.48
N GLY A 25 -10.97 -2.02 -1.03
CA GLY A 25 -12.35 -1.55 -0.83
C GLY A 25 -12.65 -1.14 0.62
N VAL A 26 -11.62 -0.72 1.38
CA VAL A 26 -11.77 -0.30 2.79
C VAL A 26 -11.51 1.21 2.93
N PRO A 27 -12.08 1.87 3.94
CA PRO A 27 -11.75 3.27 4.23
C PRO A 27 -10.25 3.45 4.54
N VAL A 28 -9.66 4.56 4.10
CA VAL A 28 -8.28 4.97 4.46
C VAL A 28 -8.03 4.93 5.97
N ARG A 29 -9.06 5.28 6.76
CA ARG A 29 -9.00 5.20 8.23
C ARG A 29 -8.70 3.79 8.73
N THR A 30 -9.28 2.76 8.12
CA THR A 30 -9.02 1.36 8.48
C THR A 30 -7.55 1.01 8.33
N ILE A 31 -6.88 1.53 7.29
CA ILE A 31 -5.43 1.35 7.10
C ILE A 31 -4.62 2.01 8.23
N TYR A 32 -5.05 3.18 8.71
CA TYR A 32 -4.42 3.82 9.88
C TYR A 32 -4.69 3.09 11.19
N ASP A 33 -5.89 2.52 11.36
CA ASP A 33 -6.27 1.73 12.53
C ASP A 33 -5.46 0.43 12.60
N TRP A 34 -5.26 -0.25 11.47
CA TRP A 34 -4.36 -1.38 11.32
C TRP A 34 -2.94 -1.07 11.78
N ARG A 35 -2.44 0.12 11.46
CA ARG A 35 -1.10 0.56 11.89
C ARG A 35 -0.97 0.75 13.40
N GLN A 36 -2.05 1.12 14.08
CA GLN A 36 -2.08 1.25 15.53
C GLN A 36 -2.25 -0.10 16.23
N THR A 37 -3.02 -1.00 15.63
CA THR A 37 -3.37 -2.31 16.20
C THR A 37 -2.40 -3.42 15.82
N GLY A 38 -1.48 -3.18 14.88
CA GLY A 38 -0.52 -4.18 14.40
C GLY A 38 -1.12 -5.23 13.46
N HIS A 39 -2.30 -4.97 12.90
CA HIS A 39 -2.97 -5.85 11.95
C HIS A 39 -2.73 -5.38 10.51
N GLY A 40 -2.92 -6.26 9.52
CA GLY A 40 -2.90 -5.92 8.10
C GLY A 40 -1.51 -5.88 7.43
N PRO A 41 -1.42 -5.36 6.19
CA PRO A 41 -0.20 -5.39 5.38
C PRO A 41 0.93 -4.56 6.00
N ARG A 42 2.17 -4.98 5.80
CA ARG A 42 3.34 -4.27 6.33
C ARG A 42 3.52 -2.92 5.64
N GLY A 43 3.45 -1.85 6.43
CA GLY A 43 3.69 -0.49 5.96
C GLY A 43 5.17 -0.12 5.99
N ILE A 44 5.73 0.25 4.84
CA ILE A 44 7.10 0.75 4.65
C ILE A 44 7.08 2.28 4.72
N ARG A 45 7.89 2.85 5.62
CA ARG A 45 8.01 4.30 5.77
C ARG A 45 9.11 4.85 4.87
N ILE A 46 8.74 5.65 3.88
CA ILE A 46 9.65 6.31 2.94
C ILE A 46 9.53 7.82 3.15
N GLY A 47 10.41 8.37 3.99
CA GLY A 47 10.33 9.76 4.45
C GLY A 47 8.99 10.04 5.15
N ARG A 48 8.20 10.97 4.60
CA ARG A 48 6.84 11.30 5.08
C ARG A 48 5.75 10.40 4.50
N HIS A 49 6.07 9.56 3.53
CA HIS A 49 5.11 8.73 2.83
C HIS A 49 5.07 7.32 3.43
N LEU A 50 3.86 6.80 3.61
CA LEU A 50 3.63 5.41 3.93
C LEU A 50 3.31 4.65 2.64
N LYS A 51 4.02 3.56 2.41
CA LYS A 51 3.90 2.71 1.23
C LYS A 51 3.71 1.25 1.64
N PHE A 52 3.07 0.46 0.79
CA PHE A 52 2.80 -0.96 1.01
C PHE A 52 3.23 -1.74 -0.22
N ALA A 53 3.98 -2.83 -0.04
CA ALA A 53 4.32 -3.70 -1.15
C ALA A 53 3.08 -4.50 -1.57
N VAL A 54 2.83 -4.61 -2.87
CA VAL A 54 1.69 -5.42 -3.38
C VAL A 54 1.81 -6.88 -2.92
N SER A 55 3.03 -7.41 -2.84
CA SER A 55 3.33 -8.75 -2.32
C SER A 55 2.82 -8.97 -0.89
N ASP A 56 2.91 -7.95 -0.03
CA ASP A 56 2.42 -8.00 1.36
C ASP A 56 0.88 -7.95 1.46
N VAL A 57 0.18 -7.60 0.39
CA VAL A 57 -1.28 -7.48 0.34
C VAL A 57 -1.92 -8.72 -0.29
N MET A 58 -1.23 -9.37 -1.23
CA MET A 58 -1.70 -10.57 -1.93
C MET A 58 -1.41 -11.90 -1.19
N THR A 59 -0.70 -11.86 -0.06
CA THR A 59 -0.38 -13.04 0.76
C THR A 59 -1.56 -13.42 1.64
#